data_AF-A0A5E4KI34-F1
#
_entry.id   AF-A0A5E4KI34-F1
#
_cell.length_a   1.000
_cell.length_b   1.000
_cell.length_c   1.000
_cell.angle_alpha   90.00
_cell.angle_beta   90.00
_cell.angle_gamma   90.00
#
_symmetry.space_group_name_H-M   'P 1'
#
loop_
_entity.id
_entity.type
_entity.pdbx_description
1 polymer ?
#
loop_
_entity_poly.entity_id
_entity_poly.type
_entity_poly.pdbx_seq_one_letter_code
_entity_poly.pdbx_strand_id
1 'polypeptide(L)' 'MSKLGETTDKILELLCEKENVTLKELEKKVPQVNPKILDFMDQEGLIELKNGEVSITEFGSRITTVE' A
#
# COMPACT_ATOMS: atom_id res chain seq x y z
N MET A 1 8.40 5.89 -15.75
CA MET A 1 8.14 5.58 -14.34
C MET A 1 8.61 4.16 -14.06
N SER A 2 9.23 3.91 -12.90
CA SER A 2 9.67 2.56 -12.53
C SER A 2 8.46 1.74 -12.09
N LYS A 3 8.42 0.44 -12.40
CA LYS A 3 7.33 -0.49 -12.01
C LYS A 3 7.02 -0.48 -10.51
N LEU A 4 8.01 -0.15 -9.68
CA LEU A 4 7.88 0.00 -8.23
C LEU A 4 6.99 1.17 -7.82
N GLY A 5 7.16 2.35 -8.43
CA GLY A 5 6.34 3.53 -8.14
C GLY A 5 4.88 3.26 -8.47
N GLU A 6 4.62 2.76 -9.67
CA GLU A 6 3.27 2.40 -10.13
C GLU A 6 2.56 1.36 -9.24
N THR A 7 3.31 0.45 -8.61
CA THR A 7 2.74 -0.55 -7.69
C THR A 7 2.43 0.09 -6.34
N THR A 8 3.32 0.96 -5.86
CA THR A 8 3.17 1.70 -4.61
C THR A 8 1.94 2.61 -4.67
N ASP A 9 1.80 3.37 -5.75
CA ASP A 9 0.65 4.26 -5.98
C ASP A 9 -0.66 3.47 -5.94
N LYS A 10 -0.76 2.36 -6.68
CA LYS A 10 -1.97 1.50 -6.69
C LYS A 10 -2.32 0.92 -5.32
N ILE A 11 -1.32 0.57 -4.51
CA ILE A 11 -1.55 0.07 -3.14
C ILE A 11 -2.12 1.19 -2.28
N LEU A 12 -1.51 2.39 -2.33
CA LEU A 12 -1.97 3.53 -1.55
C LEU A 12 -3.35 4.03 -1.99
N GLU A 13 -3.63 4.10 -3.29
CA GLU A 13 -4.96 4.44 -3.82
C GLU A 13 -6.02 3.47 -3.31
N LEU A 14 -5.74 2.16 -3.38
CA LEU A 14 -6.66 1.14 -2.86
C LEU A 14 -6.93 1.29 -1.37
N LEU A 15 -5.89 1.60 -0.58
CA LEU A 15 -6.01 1.77 0.86
C LEU A 15 -6.63 3.11 1.25
N CYS A 16 -6.52 4.14 0.42
CA CYS A 16 -7.26 5.39 0.57
C CYS A 16 -8.75 5.18 0.36
N GLU A 17 -9.16 4.33 -0.60
CA GLU A 17 -10.57 3.95 -0.78
C GLU A 17 -11.07 3.00 0.32
N LYS A 18 -10.19 2.13 0.84
CA LYS A 18 -10.48 1.15 1.87
C LYS A 18 -9.42 1.24 2.96
N GLU A 19 -9.75 1.87 4.10
CA GLU A 19 -8.85 2.06 5.26
C GLU A 19 -7.95 0.85 5.57
N ASN A 20 -8.50 -0.37 5.42
CA ASN A 20 -7.73 -1.60 5.49
C ASN A 20 -8.14 -2.64 4.41
N VAL A 21 -7.19 -3.49 4.02
CA VAL A 21 -7.45 -4.68 3.19
C VAL A 21 -6.61 -5.87 3.65
N THR A 22 -7.13 -7.08 3.47
CA THR A 22 -6.33 -8.29 3.70
C THR A 22 -5.26 -8.46 2.61
N LEU A 23 -4.13 -9.09 2.94
CA LEU A 23 -3.09 -9.41 1.94
C LEU A 23 -3.65 -10.17 0.72
N LYS A 24 -4.60 -11.09 0.94
CA LYS A 24 -5.26 -11.84 -0.13
C LYS A 24 -6.10 -10.95 -1.05
N GLU A 25 -6.79 -9.95 -0.50
CA GLU A 25 -7.51 -8.96 -1.31
C GLU A 25 -6.53 -8.08 -2.09
N LEU A 26 -5.44 -7.68 -1.44
CA LEU A 26 -4.40 -6.86 -2.04
C LEU A 26 -3.75 -7.57 -3.23
N GLU A 27 -3.36 -8.83 -3.08
CA GLU A 27 -2.79 -9.65 -4.16
C GLU A 27 -3.76 -9.84 -5.33
N LYS A 28 -5.07 -9.90 -5.07
CA LYS A 28 -6.09 -10.00 -6.12
C LYS A 28 -6.25 -8.71 -6.91
N LYS A 29 -6.22 -7.55 -6.23
CA LYS A 29 -6.38 -6.24 -6.87
C LYS A 29 -5.08 -5.73 -7.50
N VAL A 30 -3.95 -6.02 -6.86
CA VAL A 30 -2.61 -5.62 -7.27
C VAL A 30 -1.76 -6.89 -7.44
N PRO A 31 -1.89 -7.62 -8.55
CA PRO A 31 -1.17 -8.88 -8.77
C PRO A 31 0.36 -8.74 -8.89
N GLN A 32 0.85 -7.51 -8.98
CA GLN A 32 2.28 -7.18 -8.99
C GLN A 32 2.82 -6.88 -7.58
N VAL A 33 1.96 -6.94 -6.55
CA VAL A 33 2.40 -6.74 -5.17
C VAL A 33 3.40 -7.82 -4.80
N ASN A 34 4.56 -7.38 -4.32
CA ASN A 34 5.62 -8.25 -3.85
C ASN A 34 5.82 -7.96 -2.36
N PRO A 35 6.05 -8.98 -1.51
CA PRO A 35 6.37 -8.79 -0.11
C PRO A 35 7.42 -7.70 0.14
N LYS A 36 8.46 -7.62 -0.69
CA LYS A 36 9.51 -6.59 -0.57
C LYS A 36 8.99 -5.15 -0.70
N ILE A 37 7.95 -4.94 -1.50
CA ILE A 37 7.32 -3.61 -1.66
C ILE A 37 6.53 -3.28 -0.41
N LEU A 38 5.81 -4.24 0.14
CA LEU A 38 5.04 -4.07 1.38
C LEU A 38 5.98 -3.82 2.57
N ASP A 39 7.05 -4.60 2.70
CA ASP A 39 8.08 -4.37 3.72
C ASP A 39 8.70 -2.98 3.56
N PHE A 40 9.04 -2.55 2.34
CA PHE A 40 9.57 -1.21 2.11
C PHE A 40 8.57 -0.13 2.51
N MET A 41 7.31 -0.24 2.09
CA MET A 41 6.26 0.74 2.43
C MET A 41 5.97 0.78 3.94
N ASP A 42 6.05 -0.36 4.63
CA ASP A 42 5.90 -0.46 6.09
C ASP A 42 7.09 0.20 6.81
N GLN A 43 8.32 -0.06 6.36
CA GLN A 43 9.54 0.57 6.90
C GLN A 43 9.56 2.09 6.69
N GLU A 44 9.07 2.57 5.54
CA GLU A 44 8.95 4.00 5.26
C GLU A 44 7.73 4.65 5.98
N GLY A 45 6.91 3.85 6.68
CA GLY A 45 5.76 4.31 7.44
C GLY A 45 4.58 4.73 6.57
N LEU A 46 4.50 4.28 5.31
CA LEU A 46 3.39 4.56 4.39
C LEU A 46 2.17 3.70 4.70
N ILE A 47 2.42 2.45 5.10
CA ILE A 47 1.41 1.46 5.47
C ILE A 47 1.80 0.81 6.79
N GLU A 48 0.86 0.11 7.41
CA GLU A 48 1.11 -0.75 8.55
C GLU A 48 0.65 -2.18 8.19
N LEU A 49 1.56 -3.14 8.37
CA LEU A 49 1.29 -4.57 8.22
C LEU A 49 0.95 -5.19 9.58
N LYS A 50 -0.31 -5.59 9.78
CA LYS A 50 -0.76 -6.15 11.07
C LYS A 50 -1.71 -7.32 10.87
N ASN A 51 -1.44 -8.44 11.52
CA ASN A 51 -2.30 -9.65 11.50
C ASN A 51 -2.68 -10.16 10.09
N GLY A 52 -1.84 -9.95 9.08
CA GLY A 52 -2.13 -10.34 7.68
C GLY A 52 -3.02 -9.35 6.92
N GLU A 53 -3.21 -8.16 7.48
CA GLU A 53 -3.88 -7.02 6.89
C GLU A 53 -2.89 -5.89 6.63
N VAL A 54 -3.23 -5.07 5.65
CA VAL A 54 -2.51 -3.87 5.25
C VAL A 54 -3.44 -2.70 5.46
N SER A 55 -2.98 -1.71 6.21
CA SER A 55 -3.71 -0.46 6.44
C SER A 55 -2.84 0.72 6.02
N ILE A 56 -3.44 1.77 5.49
CA ILE A 56 -2.68 3.00 5.21
C ILE A 56 -2.45 3.78 6.50
N THR A 57 -1.28 4.37 6.65
CA THR A 57 -1.00 5.27 7.78
C THR A 57 -1.48 6.68 7.47
N GLU A 58 -1.56 7.54 8.49
CA GLU A 58 -1.78 8.98 8.27
C GLU A 58 -0.71 9.60 7.35
N PHE A 59 0.54 9.13 7.46
CA PHE A 59 1.62 9.61 6.62
C PHE A 59 1.40 9.20 5.17
N GLY A 60 1.17 7.91 4.90
CA GLY A 60 0.91 7.39 3.55
C GLY A 60 -0.28 8.07 2.88
N SER A 61 -1.36 8.31 3.63
CA SER A 61 -2.54 9.00 3.11
C SER A 61 -2.21 10.42 2.64
N ARG A 62 -1.45 11.20 3.43
CA ARG A 62 -1.06 12.57 3.06
C ARG A 62 -0.22 12.66 1.79
N ILE A 63 0.60 11.65 1.50
CA ILE A 63 1.47 11.66 0.32
C ILE A 63 0.66 11.41 -0.96
N THR A 64 -0.48 10.73 -0.86
CA THR A 64 -1.40 10.57 -2.00
C THR A 64 -2.23 11.82 -2.29
N THR A 65 -2.36 12.75 -1.34
CA THR A 65 -3.23 13.94 -1.47
C THR A 65 -2.51 15.19 -1.98
N VAL A 66 -1.29 15.06 -2.49
CA VAL A 66 -0.51 16.22 -2.97
C VAL A 66 -1.00 16.60 -4.38
N GLU A 67 -2.00 17.48 -4.43
CA GLU A 67 -2.37 18.30 -5.60
C GLU A 67 -1.41 19.50 -5.79
#